data_AF-A0A7C5T9P4-F1
#
_entry.id   AF-A0A7C5T9P4-F1
#
_cell.length_a   1.000
_cell.length_b   1.000
_cell.length_c   1.000
_cell.angle_alpha   90.00
_cell.angle_beta   90.00
_cell.angle_gamma   90.00
#
_symmetry.space_group_name_H-M   'P 1'
#
loop_
_entity.id
_entity.type
_entity.pdbx_description
1 polymer ?
#
loop_
_entity_poly.entity_id
_entity_poly.type
_entity_poly.pdbx_seq_one_letter_code
_entity_poly.pdbx_strand_id
1 'polypeptide(L)'
;MHIQAVVLIFHGSRDQRHNEQAKALAEAVGAGYAFMEAEPKFQGGLGIPMFITNGEDYRKALQVATVKSPPLIRWPGFVEYLQSLGAGLYIFHGPDETGEIKATGLPVALLYGDPNIDQAPCVEMAAPVLLTRGYIYNKIEERYSRCKAELLPPLAEQPEFIDYLRRTIPLMLKRHSPA
;
A
#
# COMPACT_ATOMS: atom_id res chain seq x y z
N MET A 1 2.20 31.55 7.81
CA MET A 1 1.57 30.41 7.11
C MET A 1 1.58 29.22 8.03
N HIS A 2 0.41 28.75 8.51
CA HIS A 2 0.33 27.45 9.16
C HIS A 2 0.44 26.39 8.06
N ILE A 3 1.50 25.58 8.10
CA ILE A 3 1.58 24.39 7.26
C ILE A 3 0.46 23.48 7.75
N GLN A 4 -0.54 23.22 6.91
CA GLN A 4 -1.58 22.25 7.25
C GLN A 4 -0.92 20.88 7.48
N ALA A 5 -1.24 20.23 8.59
CA ALA A 5 -0.67 18.92 8.91
C ALA A 5 -1.06 17.90 7.83
N VAL A 6 -0.08 17.15 7.35
CA VAL A 6 -0.29 16.03 6.43
C VAL A 6 -0.81 14.85 7.23
N VAL A 7 -1.86 14.20 6.74
CA VAL A 7 -2.46 13.02 7.38
C VAL A 7 -2.55 11.90 6.36
N LEU A 8 -1.99 10.74 6.68
CA LEU A 8 -2.12 9.54 5.88
C LEU A 8 -3.40 8.78 6.27
N ILE A 9 -4.28 8.53 5.30
CA ILE A 9 -5.57 7.87 5.52
C ILE A 9 -5.44 6.41 5.09
N PHE A 10 -5.56 5.49 6.04
CA PHE A 10 -5.50 4.05 5.82
C PHE A 10 -6.88 3.40 5.96
N HIS A 11 -7.02 2.15 5.53
CA HIS A 11 -8.27 1.40 5.72
C HIS A 11 -8.63 1.26 7.21
N GLY A 12 -7.70 0.78 8.03
CA GLY A 12 -7.96 0.44 9.43
C GLY A 12 -8.58 -0.95 9.55
N SER A 13 -8.20 -1.68 10.59
CA SER A 13 -8.57 -3.09 10.75
C SER A 13 -8.95 -3.41 12.20
N ARG A 14 -9.63 -4.54 12.40
CA ARG A 14 -9.78 -5.15 13.73
C ARG A 14 -8.49 -5.81 14.22
N ASP A 15 -7.54 -6.10 13.32
CA ASP A 15 -6.20 -6.55 13.69
C ASP A 15 -5.37 -5.34 14.16
N GLN A 16 -5.05 -5.30 15.45
CA GLN A 16 -4.32 -4.18 16.05
C GLN A 16 -2.92 -4.00 15.44
N ARG A 17 -2.26 -5.08 15.01
CA ARG A 17 -0.91 -5.02 14.40
C ARG A 17 -0.92 -4.24 13.09
N HIS A 18 -2.00 -4.37 12.31
CA HIS A 18 -2.19 -3.57 11.10
C HIS A 18 -2.24 -2.07 11.42
N ASN A 19 -3.03 -1.69 12.43
CA ASN A 19 -3.23 -0.29 12.81
C ASN A 19 -1.94 0.32 13.39
N GLU A 20 -1.22 -0.43 14.22
CA GLU A 20 0.06 0.00 14.81
C GLU A 20 1.13 0.23 13.75
N GLN A 21 1.22 -0.65 12.74
CA GLN A 21 2.17 -0.45 11.64
C GLN A 21 1.79 0.70 10.71
N ALA A 22 0.50 0.90 10.45
CA ALA A 22 0.03 2.04 9.67
C ALA A 22 0.36 3.37 10.38
N LYS A 23 0.16 3.41 11.70
CA LYS A 23 0.60 4.52 12.56
C LYS A 23 2.10 4.73 12.47
N ALA A 24 2.90 3.68 12.68
CA ALA A 24 4.36 3.77 12.65
C ALA A 24 4.88 4.26 11.29
N LEU A 25 4.28 3.81 10.19
CA LEU A 25 4.60 4.28 8.84
C LEU A 25 4.36 5.79 8.68
N ALA A 26 3.20 6.29 9.15
CA ALA A 26 2.88 7.71 9.08
C ALA A 26 3.86 8.56 9.91
N GLU A 27 4.14 8.12 11.15
CA GLU A 27 5.10 8.78 12.03
C GLU A 27 6.51 8.80 11.41
N ALA A 28 6.93 7.70 10.79
CA ALA A 28 8.24 7.59 10.14
C ALA A 28 8.41 8.58 8.97
N VAL A 29 7.33 8.97 8.30
CA VAL A 29 7.36 9.98 7.22
C VAL A 29 7.01 11.39 7.70
N GLY A 30 6.85 11.59 9.01
CA GLY A 30 6.54 12.89 9.62
C GLY A 30 5.10 13.36 9.40
N ALA A 31 4.17 12.42 9.19
CA ALA A 31 2.74 12.69 8.99
C ALA A 31 1.90 12.20 10.18
N GLY A 32 0.70 12.79 10.32
CA GLY A 32 -0.37 12.18 11.13
C GLY A 32 -0.98 10.98 10.41
N TYR A 33 -1.84 10.25 11.11
CA TYR A 33 -2.57 9.11 10.56
C TYR A 33 -4.06 9.21 10.88
N ALA A 34 -4.87 8.61 10.02
CA ALA A 34 -6.30 8.39 10.24
C ALA A 34 -6.73 7.08 9.59
N PHE A 35 -7.86 6.55 10.03
CA PHE A 35 -8.44 5.32 9.50
C PHE A 35 -9.85 5.55 8.96
N MET A 36 -10.22 4.76 7.96
CA MET A 36 -11.59 4.69 7.44
C MET A 36 -12.50 3.88 8.37
N GLU A 37 -12.02 2.73 8.85
CA GLU A 37 -12.82 1.72 9.57
C GLU A 37 -12.39 1.56 11.05
N ALA A 38 -11.33 2.25 11.49
CA ALA A 38 -10.86 2.27 12.88
C ALA A 38 -10.75 3.71 13.41
N GLU A 39 -10.23 3.88 14.63
CA GLU A 39 -9.92 5.20 15.23
C GLU A 39 -8.41 5.47 15.24
N PRO A 40 -7.96 6.72 15.04
CA PRO A 40 -8.77 7.94 14.89
C PRO A 40 -9.34 8.11 13.47
N LYS A 41 -10.58 8.60 13.34
CA LYS A 41 -11.14 9.04 12.06
C LYS A 41 -10.47 10.30 11.52
N PHE A 42 -10.50 10.49 10.21
CA PHE A 42 -10.01 11.71 9.57
C PHE A 42 -10.93 12.90 9.91
N GLN A 43 -10.37 13.94 10.54
CA GLN A 43 -11.11 15.14 10.99
C GLN A 43 -10.72 16.43 10.23
N GLY A 44 -9.71 16.38 9.35
CA GLY A 44 -9.21 17.53 8.60
C GLY A 44 -7.68 17.54 8.44
N GLY A 45 -7.17 18.48 7.65
CA GLY A 45 -5.75 18.57 7.24
C GLY A 45 -5.52 18.20 5.77
N LEU A 46 -4.26 18.00 5.37
CA LEU A 46 -3.88 17.50 4.04
C LEU A 46 -3.91 15.96 4.05
N GLY A 47 -5.12 15.41 3.94
CA GLY A 47 -5.39 13.97 3.96
C GLY A 47 -5.05 13.29 2.64
N ILE A 48 -4.14 12.32 2.66
CA ILE A 48 -3.69 11.53 1.52
C ILE A 48 -4.16 10.07 1.70
N PRO A 49 -4.93 9.49 0.75
CA PRO A 49 -5.32 8.08 0.81
C PRO A 49 -4.12 7.16 0.54
N MET A 50 -3.82 6.25 1.46
CA MET A 50 -2.72 5.30 1.37
C MET A 50 -3.21 3.91 0.97
N PHE A 51 -3.42 3.71 -0.33
CA PHE A 51 -3.89 2.45 -0.91
C PHE A 51 -3.03 2.07 -2.12
N ILE A 52 -2.75 0.78 -2.28
CA ILE A 52 -1.90 0.29 -3.37
C ILE A 52 -2.60 0.45 -4.72
N THR A 53 -3.88 0.06 -4.80
CA THR A 53 -4.68 0.02 -6.03
C THR A 53 -6.00 0.76 -5.90
N ASN A 54 -6.65 1.00 -7.03
CA ASN A 54 -7.98 1.58 -7.21
C ASN A 54 -9.08 0.55 -6.90
N GLY A 55 -9.18 0.16 -5.63
CA GLY A 55 -10.29 -0.62 -5.11
C GLY A 55 -11.45 0.24 -4.57
N GLU A 56 -12.51 -0.41 -4.11
CA GLU A 56 -13.65 0.26 -3.47
C GLU A 56 -13.22 1.09 -2.25
N ASP A 57 -12.37 0.54 -1.40
CA ASP A 57 -11.89 1.23 -0.19
C ASP A 57 -11.05 2.47 -0.53
N TYR A 58 -10.23 2.40 -1.57
CA TYR A 58 -9.53 3.57 -2.09
C TYR A 58 -10.52 4.64 -2.56
N ARG A 59 -11.56 4.27 -3.30
CA ARG A 59 -12.58 5.22 -3.78
C ARG A 59 -13.32 5.89 -2.63
N LYS A 60 -13.65 5.15 -1.57
CA LYS A 60 -14.24 5.70 -0.33
C LYS A 60 -13.27 6.66 0.37
N ALA A 61 -12.00 6.28 0.54
CA ALA A 61 -10.98 7.14 1.14
C ALA A 61 -10.73 8.41 0.32
N LEU A 62 -10.74 8.30 -1.01
CA LEU A 62 -10.59 9.43 -1.91
C LEU A 62 -11.73 10.44 -1.77
N GLN A 63 -12.95 10.01 -1.44
CA GLN A 63 -14.07 10.94 -1.22
C GLN A 63 -13.82 11.87 -0.04
N VAL A 64 -13.30 11.34 1.08
CA VAL A 64 -13.06 12.11 2.31
C VAL A 64 -11.70 12.83 2.33
N ALA A 65 -10.71 12.32 1.60
CA ALA A 65 -9.39 12.92 1.51
C ALA A 65 -9.43 14.34 0.94
N THR A 66 -8.63 15.26 1.50
CA THR A 66 -8.48 16.61 0.92
C THR A 66 -7.48 16.62 -0.23
N VAL A 67 -6.48 15.74 -0.23
CA VAL A 67 -5.53 15.56 -1.34
C VAL A 67 -6.04 14.45 -2.24
N LYS A 68 -6.45 14.80 -3.47
CA LYS A 68 -7.02 13.84 -4.43
C LYS A 68 -5.92 13.10 -5.22
N SER A 69 -5.00 12.45 -4.51
CA SER A 69 -3.93 11.67 -5.13
C SER A 69 -4.45 10.34 -5.69
N PRO A 70 -3.90 9.83 -6.81
CA PRO A 70 -4.15 8.47 -7.28
C PRO A 70 -3.68 7.41 -6.25
N PRO A 71 -4.00 6.11 -6.42
CA PRO A 71 -3.42 5.06 -5.58
C PRO A 71 -1.91 4.91 -5.83
N LEU A 72 -1.18 4.29 -4.91
CA LEU A 72 0.28 4.19 -4.91
C LEU A 72 0.84 3.57 -6.18
N ILE A 73 0.15 2.60 -6.79
CA ILE A 73 0.58 1.97 -8.05
C ILE A 73 0.75 2.95 -9.22
N ARG A 74 0.14 4.14 -9.12
CA ARG A 74 0.25 5.23 -10.10
C ARG A 74 1.12 6.39 -9.61
N TRP A 75 1.72 6.28 -8.43
CA TRP A 75 2.62 7.31 -7.94
C TRP A 75 3.96 7.23 -8.67
N PRO A 76 4.61 8.39 -8.92
CA PRO A 76 5.92 8.40 -9.56
C PRO A 76 6.93 7.56 -8.79
N GLY A 77 7.60 6.61 -9.46
CA GLY A 77 8.65 5.81 -8.84
C GLY A 77 8.17 4.58 -8.08
N PHE A 78 6.85 4.34 -7.93
CA PHE A 78 6.38 3.21 -7.12
C PHE A 78 6.64 1.86 -7.80
N VAL A 79 6.41 1.75 -9.10
CA VAL A 79 6.67 0.51 -9.85
C VAL A 79 8.17 0.24 -9.90
N GLU A 80 8.99 1.28 -10.06
CA GLU A 80 10.44 1.21 -10.02
C GLU A 80 10.94 0.77 -8.63
N TYR A 81 10.31 1.27 -7.57
CA TYR A 81 10.55 0.80 -6.21
C TYR A 81 10.23 -0.70 -6.08
N LEU A 82 9.06 -1.16 -6.57
CA LEU A 82 8.73 -2.59 -6.54
C LEU A 82 9.76 -3.41 -7.31
N GLN A 83 10.15 -2.99 -8.52
CA GLN A 83 11.18 -3.65 -9.32
C GLN A 83 12.52 -3.76 -8.59
N SER A 84 12.89 -2.73 -7.80
CA SER A 84 14.14 -2.71 -7.04
C SER A 84 14.21 -3.77 -5.93
N LEU A 85 13.06 -4.33 -5.52
CA LEU A 85 13.02 -5.42 -4.55
C LEU A 85 13.62 -6.73 -5.10
N GLY A 86 13.72 -6.88 -6.43
CA GLY A 86 14.33 -8.05 -7.05
C GLY A 86 13.55 -9.35 -6.86
N ALA A 87 12.30 -9.29 -6.40
CA ALA A 87 11.48 -10.47 -6.20
C ALA A 87 11.10 -11.13 -7.53
N GLY A 88 11.05 -12.47 -7.53
CA GLY A 88 10.62 -13.26 -8.68
C GLY A 88 9.10 -13.29 -8.87
N LEU A 89 8.33 -12.90 -7.84
CA LEU A 89 6.87 -12.83 -7.86
C LEU A 89 6.38 -11.71 -6.94
N TYR A 90 5.43 -10.90 -7.40
CA TYR A 90 4.79 -9.82 -6.64
C TYR A 90 3.34 -10.19 -6.36
N ILE A 91 2.97 -10.30 -5.08
CA ILE A 91 1.68 -10.83 -4.67
C ILE A 91 0.79 -9.68 -4.18
N PHE A 92 -0.27 -9.37 -4.90
CA PHE A 92 -1.23 -8.32 -4.56
C PHE A 92 -2.49 -8.90 -3.90
N HIS A 93 -3.23 -8.05 -3.19
CA HIS A 93 -4.54 -8.44 -2.62
C HIS A 93 -5.54 -8.86 -3.70
N GLY A 94 -5.66 -8.06 -4.77
CA GLY A 94 -6.63 -8.27 -5.85
C GLY A 94 -8.08 -8.01 -5.43
N PRO A 95 -9.04 -8.08 -6.37
CA PRO A 95 -8.84 -8.32 -7.81
C PRO A 95 -8.22 -7.13 -8.57
N ASP A 96 -7.73 -7.36 -9.79
CA ASP A 96 -7.22 -6.33 -10.71
C ASP A 96 -8.32 -5.82 -11.66
N GLU A 97 -9.39 -5.25 -11.12
CA GLU A 97 -10.57 -4.85 -11.91
C GLU A 97 -10.27 -3.87 -13.04
N THR A 98 -9.27 -3.01 -12.85
CA THR A 98 -8.92 -1.94 -13.80
C THR A 98 -7.70 -2.27 -14.66
N GLY A 99 -7.09 -3.44 -14.48
CA GLY A 99 -5.91 -3.87 -15.23
C GLY A 99 -4.62 -3.14 -14.85
N GLU A 100 -4.60 -2.38 -13.75
CA GLU A 100 -3.45 -1.56 -13.37
C GLU A 100 -2.32 -2.36 -12.74
N ILE A 101 -2.64 -3.48 -12.05
CA ILE A 101 -1.62 -4.42 -11.56
C ILE A 101 -0.94 -5.06 -12.78
N LYS A 102 -1.73 -5.54 -13.74
CA LYS A 102 -1.22 -6.13 -14.98
C LYS A 102 -0.37 -5.14 -15.79
N ALA A 103 -0.75 -3.86 -15.81
CA ALA A 103 -0.03 -2.82 -16.54
C ALA A 103 1.38 -2.52 -15.99
N THR A 104 1.71 -2.98 -14.77
CA THR A 104 3.06 -2.82 -14.20
C THR A 104 4.14 -3.63 -14.94
N GLY A 105 3.75 -4.68 -15.67
CA GLY A 105 4.67 -5.61 -16.32
C GLY A 105 5.45 -6.51 -15.34
N LEU A 106 5.16 -6.45 -14.04
CA LEU A 106 5.76 -7.31 -13.03
C LEU A 106 5.26 -8.75 -13.16
N PRO A 107 6.05 -9.76 -12.73
CA PRO A 107 5.52 -11.11 -12.54
C PRO A 107 4.59 -11.10 -11.31
N VAL A 108 3.28 -11.10 -11.55
CA VAL A 108 2.28 -10.92 -10.48
C VAL A 108 1.48 -12.19 -10.18
N ALA A 109 1.02 -12.28 -8.93
CA ALA A 109 -0.07 -13.14 -8.52
C ALA A 109 -1.05 -12.37 -7.63
N LEU A 110 -2.32 -12.76 -7.63
CA LEU A 110 -3.38 -12.17 -6.83
C LEU A 110 -3.84 -13.16 -5.76
N LEU A 111 -4.01 -12.67 -4.53
CA LEU A 111 -4.67 -13.44 -3.48
C LEU A 111 -6.12 -13.74 -3.90
N TYR A 112 -6.83 -12.73 -4.42
CA TYR A 112 -8.18 -12.87 -4.96
C TYR A 112 -8.21 -12.40 -6.42
N GLY A 113 -8.56 -13.31 -7.34
CA GLY A 113 -8.57 -13.06 -8.79
C GLY A 113 -7.46 -13.80 -9.54
N ASP A 114 -7.31 -13.45 -10.82
CA ASP A 114 -6.33 -14.05 -11.74
C ASP A 114 -5.25 -13.04 -12.16
N PRO A 115 -3.97 -13.47 -12.28
CA PRO A 115 -3.45 -14.82 -12.04
C PRO A 115 -3.43 -15.19 -10.55
N ASN A 116 -3.97 -16.36 -10.17
CA ASN A 116 -4.19 -16.70 -8.76
C ASN A 116 -2.92 -17.21 -8.05
N ILE A 117 -2.74 -16.82 -6.78
CA ILE A 117 -1.63 -17.26 -5.92
C ILE A 117 -1.49 -18.79 -5.79
N ASP A 118 -2.60 -19.54 -5.83
CA ASP A 118 -2.55 -21.00 -5.70
C ASP A 118 -1.91 -21.66 -6.93
N GLN A 119 -1.96 -20.99 -8.08
CA GLN A 119 -1.40 -21.48 -9.36
C GLN A 119 -0.06 -20.80 -9.70
N ALA A 120 0.39 -19.85 -8.89
CA ALA A 120 1.62 -19.10 -9.14
C ALA A 120 2.86 -20.03 -9.10
N PRO A 121 3.90 -19.77 -9.91
CA PRO A 121 5.15 -20.52 -9.84
C PRO A 121 5.80 -20.34 -8.47
N CYS A 122 6.56 -21.35 -8.01
CA CYS A 122 7.43 -21.18 -6.85
C CYS A 122 8.72 -20.47 -7.27
N VAL A 123 9.05 -19.40 -6.57
CA VAL A 123 10.28 -18.62 -6.75
C VAL A 123 11.12 -18.65 -5.47
N GLU A 124 12.37 -18.22 -5.54
CA GLU A 124 13.23 -18.13 -4.34
C GLU A 124 12.75 -17.02 -3.40
N MET A 125 12.34 -15.88 -3.95
CA MET A 125 11.88 -14.71 -3.20
C MET A 125 10.61 -14.13 -3.82
N ALA A 126 9.59 -13.90 -3.00
CA ALA A 126 8.34 -13.25 -3.41
C ALA A 126 8.05 -12.02 -2.53
N ALA A 127 7.45 -11.00 -3.13
CA ALA A 127 7.14 -9.73 -2.49
C ALA A 127 5.62 -9.56 -2.33
N PRO A 128 5.07 -9.71 -1.11
CA PRO A 128 3.72 -9.26 -0.79
C PRO A 128 3.61 -7.74 -0.94
N VAL A 129 2.81 -7.27 -1.89
CA VAL A 129 2.59 -5.84 -2.15
C VAL A 129 1.44 -5.34 -1.28
N LEU A 130 1.72 -5.26 0.01
CA LEU A 130 0.79 -4.83 1.06
C LEU A 130 1.49 -3.82 1.98
N LEU A 131 0.76 -2.82 2.48
CA LEU A 131 1.36 -1.84 3.38
C LEU A 131 1.78 -2.44 4.72
N THR A 132 0.97 -3.32 5.32
CA THR A 132 1.18 -3.78 6.70
C THR A 132 0.92 -5.28 6.85
N ARG A 133 1.40 -5.84 7.96
CA ARG A 133 1.01 -7.16 8.48
C ARG A 133 -0.47 -7.17 8.80
N GLY A 134 -0.98 -8.39 8.90
CA GLY A 134 -2.30 -8.68 9.40
C GLY A 134 -2.93 -9.80 8.60
N TYR A 135 -4.25 -9.83 8.58
CA TYR A 135 -5.00 -10.91 7.97
C TYR A 135 -4.57 -11.21 6.52
N ILE A 136 -4.45 -10.20 5.65
CA ILE A 136 -4.10 -10.42 4.23
C ILE A 136 -2.67 -10.93 4.06
N TYR A 137 -1.70 -10.38 4.80
CA TYR A 137 -0.32 -10.86 4.77
C TYR A 137 -0.23 -12.32 5.24
N ASN A 138 -0.87 -12.65 6.36
CA ASN A 138 -0.94 -14.00 6.89
C ASN A 138 -1.59 -14.99 5.89
N LYS A 139 -2.60 -14.53 5.14
CA LYS A 139 -3.23 -15.33 4.09
C LYS A 139 -2.32 -15.58 2.89
N ILE A 140 -1.47 -14.62 2.53
CA ILE A 140 -0.43 -14.83 1.52
C ILE A 140 0.59 -15.85 2.03
N GLU A 141 1.08 -15.71 3.27
CA GLU A 141 1.98 -16.69 3.89
C GLU A 141 1.38 -18.11 3.87
N GLU A 142 0.14 -18.24 4.31
CA GLU A 142 -0.58 -19.53 4.35
C GLU A 142 -0.68 -20.15 2.96
N ARG A 143 -1.19 -19.42 1.96
CA ARG A 143 -1.47 -19.96 0.63
C ARG A 143 -0.21 -20.19 -0.21
N TYR A 144 0.83 -19.39 0.01
CA TYR A 144 2.09 -19.55 -0.68
C TYR A 144 3.07 -20.48 0.05
N SER A 145 2.73 -20.98 1.25
CA SER A 145 3.58 -21.89 2.06
C SER A 145 3.98 -23.20 1.35
N ARG A 146 3.23 -23.61 0.32
CA ARG A 146 3.61 -24.72 -0.57
C ARG A 146 4.96 -24.47 -1.27
N CYS A 147 5.34 -23.21 -1.43
CA CYS A 147 6.64 -22.79 -1.93
C CYS A 147 7.55 -22.49 -0.74
N LYS A 148 8.77 -23.01 -0.76
CA LYS A 148 9.82 -22.65 0.22
C LYS A 148 10.47 -21.30 -0.10
N ALA A 149 9.66 -20.33 -0.50
CA ALA A 149 10.11 -19.00 -0.89
C ALA A 149 10.35 -18.13 0.35
N GLU A 150 11.33 -17.25 0.28
CA GLU A 150 11.42 -16.11 1.20
C GLU A 150 10.32 -15.11 0.85
N LEU A 151 9.45 -14.81 1.81
CA LEU A 151 8.46 -13.73 1.67
C LEU A 151 9.03 -12.47 2.29
N LEU A 152 9.21 -11.44 1.45
CA LEU A 152 9.62 -10.13 1.92
C LEU A 152 8.59 -9.57 2.90
N PRO A 153 9.03 -8.78 3.89
CA PRO A 153 8.11 -8.14 4.82
C PRO A 153 7.18 -7.15 4.10
N PRO A 154 6.03 -6.77 4.68
CA PRO A 154 5.16 -5.77 4.09
C PRO A 154 5.87 -4.42 3.94
N LEU A 155 5.37 -3.57 3.05
CA LEU A 155 6.08 -2.37 2.63
C LEU A 155 6.41 -1.41 3.80
N ALA A 156 5.55 -1.28 4.81
CA ALA A 156 5.80 -0.42 5.97
C ALA A 156 7.00 -0.85 6.84
N GLU A 157 7.44 -2.10 6.73
CA GLU A 157 8.61 -2.61 7.45
C GLU A 157 9.92 -2.38 6.66
N GLN A 158 9.84 -1.89 5.42
CA GLN A 158 11.00 -1.73 4.54
C GLN A 158 11.53 -0.28 4.60
N PRO A 159 12.77 -0.04 5.06
CA PRO A 159 13.35 1.31 5.13
C PRO A 159 13.33 2.06 3.80
N GLU A 160 13.58 1.36 2.69
CA GLU A 160 13.60 1.91 1.34
C GLU A 160 12.22 2.41 0.91
N PHE A 161 11.14 1.76 1.37
CA PHE A 161 9.78 2.22 1.14
C PHE A 161 9.48 3.52 1.88
N ILE A 162 9.93 3.62 3.14
CA ILE A 162 9.77 4.83 3.95
C ILE A 162 10.49 5.99 3.27
N ASP A 163 11.71 5.76 2.78
CA ASP A 163 12.47 6.77 2.04
C ASP A 163 11.83 7.12 0.70
N TYR A 164 11.25 6.15 0.00
CA TYR A 164 10.42 6.42 -1.17
C TYR A 164 9.24 7.36 -0.81
N LEU A 165 8.49 7.07 0.26
CA LEU A 165 7.37 7.91 0.67
C LEU A 165 7.80 9.32 1.07
N ARG A 166 8.91 9.47 1.82
CA ARG A 166 9.46 10.78 2.20
C ARG A 166 9.77 11.67 1.00
N ARG A 167 10.27 11.07 -0.09
CA ARG A 167 10.57 11.79 -1.34
C ARG A 167 9.32 12.08 -2.16
N THR A 168 8.35 11.17 -2.18
CA THR A 168 7.22 11.23 -3.10
C THR A 168 6.02 11.97 -2.53
N ILE A 169 5.75 11.92 -1.23
CA ILE A 169 4.63 12.65 -0.59
C ILE A 169 4.66 14.16 -0.93
N PRO A 170 5.80 14.89 -0.82
CA PRO A 170 5.86 16.30 -1.21
C PRO A 170 5.47 16.55 -2.68
N LEU A 171 5.82 15.62 -3.58
CA LEU A 171 5.45 15.71 -5.00
C LEU A 171 3.94 15.54 -5.19
N MET A 172 3.34 14.61 -4.44
CA MET A 172 1.89 14.39 -4.47
C MET A 172 1.12 15.59 -3.94
N LEU A 173 1.57 16.19 -2.84
CA LEU A 173 1.00 17.42 -2.30
C LEU A 173 1.06 18.56 -3.32
N LYS A 174 2.22 18.79 -3.95
CA LYS A 174 2.38 19.85 -4.96
C LYS A 174 1.41 19.70 -6.14
N ARG A 175 1.04 18.48 -6.52
CA ARG A 175 0.21 18.19 -7.71
C ARG A 175 -1.28 18.10 -7.41
N HIS A 176 -1.66 17.73 -6.19
CA HIS A 176 -3.03 17.30 -5.87
C HIS A 176 -3.63 18.00 -4.65
N SER A 177 -2.88 18.84 -3.94
CA SER A 177 -3.45 19.69 -2.91
C SER A 177 -4.41 20.72 -3.52
N PRO A 178 -5.54 21.02 -2.86
CA PRO A 178 -6.42 22.10 -3.27
C PRO A 178 -5.64 23.43 -3.27
N ALA A 179 -5.93 24.28 -4.25
CA ALA A 179 -5.34 25.61 -4.40
C ALA A 179 -5.73 26.55 -3.26
#